data_AF-A0AAN8VD41-F1
#
_entry.id   AF-A0AAN8VD41-F1
#
_cell.length_a   1.000
_cell.length_b   1.000
_cell.length_c   1.000
_cell.angle_alpha   90.00
_cell.angle_beta   90.00
_cell.angle_gamma   90.00
#
_symmetry.space_group_name_H-M   'P 1'
#
loop_
_entity.id
_entity.type
_entity.pdbx_description
1 polymer ?
#
loop_
_entity_poly.entity_id
_entity_poly.type
_entity_poly.pdbx_seq_one_letter_code
_entity_poly.pdbx_strand_id
1 'polypeptide(L)'
;MVREILRVTNISCGCNKVMVTVEDGSNFIADAVIITMPLGILKANFIEFEPKLLDRKVTAISDLGVGNENKIALRFNNVSYPCLYGSRAFVYDLEKLSDEFAANFVML
;
A
#
# COMPACT_ATOMS: atom_id res chain seq x y z
N MET A 1 -19.04 0.46 15.29
CA MET A 1 -18.83 -0.54 14.22
C MET A 1 -17.35 -0.83 14.17
N VAL A 2 -16.91 -1.94 14.77
CA VAL A 2 -15.50 -2.37 14.73
C VAL A 2 -15.28 -3.02 13.37
N ARG A 3 -14.25 -2.58 12.61
CA ARG A 3 -13.84 -3.26 11.38
C ARG A 3 -12.89 -4.38 11.77
N GLU A 4 -13.25 -5.62 11.48
CA GLU A 4 -12.31 -6.73 11.52
C GLU A 4 -11.31 -6.59 10.38
N ILE A 5 -10.02 -6.75 10.71
CA ILE A 5 -8.94 -6.78 9.72
C ILE A 5 -8.76 -8.24 9.33
N LEU A 6 -9.26 -8.61 8.16
CA LEU A 6 -9.13 -9.96 7.62
C LEU A 6 -8.22 -9.93 6.41
N ARG A 7 -7.16 -10.74 6.44
CA ARG A 7 -6.24 -10.89 5.31
C ARG A 7 -6.79 -11.93 4.35
N VAL A 8 -7.07 -11.51 3.11
CA VAL A 8 -7.51 -12.39 2.03
C VAL A 8 -6.32 -13.19 1.50
N THR A 9 -6.52 -14.48 1.26
CA THR A 9 -5.51 -15.42 0.74
C THR A 9 -5.90 -16.03 -0.60
N ASN A 10 -7.19 -16.30 -0.83
CA ASN A 10 -7.69 -16.87 -2.08
C ASN A 10 -9.01 -16.21 -2.49
N ILE A 11 -9.19 -16.01 -3.79
CA ILE A 11 -10.43 -15.54 -4.40
C ILE A 11 -10.78 -16.53 -5.51
N SER A 12 -11.84 -17.32 -5.28
CA SER A 12 -12.36 -18.27 -6.26
C SER A 12 -13.69 -17.80 -6.84
N CYS A 13 -13.83 -17.88 -8.16
CA CYS A 13 -15.00 -17.51 -8.92
C CYS A 13 -15.57 -18.78 -9.56
N GLY A 14 -16.75 -19.18 -9.09
CA GLY A 14 -17.54 -20.27 -9.68
C GLY A 14 -18.60 -19.73 -10.66
N CYS A 15 -19.50 -20.60 -11.09
CA CYS A 15 -20.48 -20.28 -12.15
C CYS A 15 -21.38 -19.09 -11.81
N ASN A 16 -21.74 -18.91 -10.52
CA ASN A 16 -22.72 -17.91 -10.09
C ASN A 16 -22.31 -17.10 -8.84
N LYS A 17 -21.20 -17.46 -8.18
CA LYS A 17 -20.78 -16.84 -6.91
C LYS A 17 -19.27 -16.78 -6.82
N VAL A 18 -18.81 -15.80 -6.05
CA VAL A 18 -17.41 -15.62 -5.67
C VAL A 18 -17.25 -16.03 -4.22
N MET A 19 -16.22 -16.80 -3.92
CA MET A 19 -15.80 -17.16 -2.57
C MET A 19 -14.46 -16.48 -2.28
N VAL A 20 -14.38 -15.81 -1.14
CA VAL A 20 -13.19 -15.17 -0.62
C VAL A 20 -12.76 -15.91 0.63
N THR A 21 -11.57 -16.49 0.59
CA THR A 21 -10.95 -17.15 1.74
C THR A 21 -9.96 -16.21 2.40
N VAL A 22 -10.02 -16.15 3.72
CA VAL A 22 -9.11 -15.36 4.55
C VAL A 22 -8.16 -16.27 5.32
N GLU A 23 -7.11 -15.68 5.89
CA GLU A 23 -6.00 -16.40 6.54
C GLU A 23 -6.45 -17.31 7.72
N ASP A 24 -7.55 -16.97 8.40
CA ASP A 24 -8.11 -17.78 9.49
C ASP A 24 -8.92 -19.00 9.00
N GLY A 25 -9.03 -19.20 7.68
CA GLY A 25 -9.80 -20.28 7.05
C GLY A 25 -11.28 -19.98 6.84
N SER A 26 -11.78 -18.81 7.27
CA SER A 26 -13.15 -18.38 7.02
C SER A 26 -13.39 -18.07 5.54
N ASN A 27 -14.63 -18.30 5.10
CA ASN A 27 -15.05 -18.08 3.72
C ASN A 27 -16.21 -17.09 3.66
N PHE A 28 -16.10 -16.11 2.78
CA PHE A 28 -17.15 -15.15 2.46
C PHE A 28 -17.68 -15.43 1.05
N ILE A 29 -18.99 -15.56 0.91
CA ILE A 29 -19.64 -15.85 -0.37
C ILE A 29 -20.47 -14.64 -0.79
N ALA A 30 -20.28 -14.19 -2.03
CA ALA A 30 -21.01 -13.06 -2.61
C ALA A 30 -21.28 -13.28 -4.11
N ASP A 31 -22.21 -12.51 -4.67
CA ASP A 31 -22.49 -12.53 -6.11
C ASP A 31 -21.39 -11.80 -6.91
N ALA A 32 -20.69 -10.86 -6.29
CA ALA A 32 -19.58 -10.13 -6.88
C ALA A 32 -18.58 -9.65 -5.82
N VAL A 33 -17.32 -9.42 -6.22
CA VAL A 33 -16.25 -8.90 -5.37
C VAL A 33 -15.55 -7.75 -6.09
N ILE A 34 -15.28 -6.66 -5.36
CA ILE A 34 -14.49 -5.52 -5.83
C ILE A 34 -13.10 -5.61 -5.19
N ILE A 35 -12.07 -5.66 -6.02
CA ILE A 35 -10.68 -5.73 -5.56
C ILE A 35 -10.09 -4.31 -5.58
N THR A 36 -9.82 -3.76 -4.40
CA THR A 36 -9.22 -2.43 -4.23
C THR A 36 -7.79 -2.50 -3.71
N MET A 37 -7.10 -3.59 -4.00
CA MET A 37 -5.75 -3.81 -3.49
C MET A 37 -4.71 -2.96 -4.22
N PRO A 38 -3.68 -2.48 -3.51
CA PRO A 38 -2.56 -1.79 -4.15
C PRO A 38 -1.91 -2.66 -5.23
N LEU A 39 -1.43 -2.03 -6.30
CA LEU A 39 -0.74 -2.72 -7.39
C LEU A 39 0.46 -3.55 -6.91
N GLY A 40 1.20 -3.06 -5.91
CA GLY A 40 2.31 -3.79 -5.29
C GLY A 40 1.89 -5.13 -4.68
N ILE A 41 0.69 -5.23 -4.11
CA ILE A 41 0.14 -6.48 -3.56
C ILE A 41 -0.18 -7.46 -4.69
N LEU A 42 -0.80 -6.99 -5.77
CA LEU A 42 -1.10 -7.81 -6.94
C LEU A 42 0.18 -8.35 -7.60
N LYS A 43 1.24 -7.52 -7.67
CA LYS A 43 2.55 -7.92 -8.18
C LYS A 43 3.27 -8.94 -7.29
N ALA A 44 3.11 -8.83 -5.97
CA ALA A 44 3.74 -9.74 -5.01
C ALA A 44 3.09 -11.14 -5.01
N ASN A 45 1.97 -11.33 -5.71
CA ASN A 45 1.27 -12.61 -5.84
C ASN A 45 0.91 -13.23 -4.47
N PHE A 46 0.52 -12.40 -3.50
CA PHE A 46 0.11 -12.86 -2.17
C PHE A 46 -1.28 -13.51 -2.15
N ILE A 47 -2.05 -13.38 -3.22
CA ILE A 47 -3.43 -13.85 -3.31
C ILE A 47 -3.55 -14.73 -4.52
N GLU A 48 -4.11 -15.90 -4.31
CA GLU A 48 -4.43 -16.83 -5.37
C GLU A 48 -5.79 -16.50 -5.98
N PHE A 49 -5.86 -16.50 -7.31
CA PHE A 49 -7.09 -16.30 -8.07
C PHE A 49 -7.44 -17.59 -8.80
N GLU A 50 -8.66 -18.07 -8.59
CA GLU A 50 -9.20 -19.26 -9.23
C GLU A 50 -10.51 -18.94 -9.97
N PRO A 51 -10.60 -19.12 -11.30
CA PRO A 51 -9.49 -19.39 -12.20
C PRO A 51 -8.47 -18.24 -12.20
N LYS A 52 -7.24 -18.55 -12.66
CA LYS A 52 -6.17 -17.56 -12.79
C LYS A 52 -6.66 -16.35 -13.59
N LEU A 53 -6.16 -15.18 -13.23
CA LEU A 53 -6.42 -13.95 -13.97
C LEU A 53 -6.01 -14.12 -15.44
N LEU A 54 -6.83 -13.59 -16.35
CA LEU A 54 -6.52 -13.59 -17.78
C LEU A 54 -5.15 -12.96 -18.05
N ASP A 55 -4.42 -13.49 -19.03
CA ASP A 55 -3.07 -13.05 -19.38
C ASP A 55 -3.00 -11.53 -19.60
N ARG A 56 -3.98 -10.95 -20.30
CA ARG A 56 -4.07 -9.48 -20.49
C ARG A 56 -4.04 -8.68 -19.18
N LYS A 57 -4.63 -9.20 -18.10
CA LYS A 57 -4.63 -8.55 -16.78
C LYS A 57 -3.29 -8.76 -16.08
N VAL A 58 -2.72 -9.96 -16.20
CA VAL A 58 -1.42 -10.29 -15.62
C VAL A 58 -0.31 -9.44 -16.26
N THR A 59 -0.30 -9.32 -17.59
CA THR A 59 0.62 -8.45 -18.33
C THR A 59 0.46 -6.99 -17.91
N ALA A 60 -0.78 -6.47 -17.86
CA ALA A 60 -1.02 -5.10 -17.42
C ALA A 60 -0.56 -4.85 -15.98
N ILE A 61 -0.76 -5.80 -15.07
CA ILE A 61 -0.25 -5.73 -13.70
C ILE A 61 1.27 -5.68 -13.71
N SER A 62 1.94 -6.54 -14.48
CA SER A 62 3.40 -6.58 -14.60
C SER A 62 3.99 -5.28 -15.13
N ASP A 63 3.40 -4.72 -16.18
CA ASP A 63 3.97 -3.59 -16.93
C ASP A 63 3.86 -2.25 -16.18
N LEU A 64 2.84 -2.09 -15.32
CA LEU A 64 2.64 -0.84 -14.58
C LEU A 64 3.69 -0.66 -13.47
N GLY A 65 4.40 0.46 -13.46
CA GLY A 65 5.37 0.79 -12.40
C GLY A 65 4.72 1.00 -11.03
N VAL A 66 5.43 0.60 -9.96
CA VAL A 66 5.07 0.92 -8.56
C VAL A 66 6.16 1.84 -8.02
N GLY A 67 5.84 3.12 -7.83
CA GLY A 67 6.75 4.08 -7.20
C GLY A 67 6.85 3.84 -5.70
N ASN A 68 8.02 4.11 -5.13
CA ASN A 68 8.24 4.13 -3.69
C ASN A 68 8.67 5.53 -3.28
N GLU A 69 7.93 6.15 -2.36
CA GLU A 69 8.22 7.46 -1.80
C GLU A 69 7.97 7.42 -0.30
N ASN A 70 8.96 7.80 0.49
CA ASN A 70 8.85 7.91 1.95
C ASN A 70 8.93 9.38 2.34
N LYS A 71 8.03 9.83 3.22
CA LYS A 71 8.00 11.21 3.72
C LYS A 71 8.30 11.22 5.21
N ILE A 72 9.18 12.13 5.62
CA ILE A 72 9.39 12.43 7.04
C ILE A 72 8.59 13.69 7.40
N ALA A 73 7.79 13.61 8.46
CA ALA A 73 7.14 14.77 9.06
C ALA A 73 7.94 15.24 10.28
N LEU A 74 8.50 16.46 10.20
CA LEU A 74 9.26 17.06 11.28
C LEU A 74 8.42 18.14 11.98
N ARG A 75 8.33 18.06 13.32
CA ARG A 75 7.68 19.07 14.16
C ARG A 75 8.72 19.79 15.01
N PHE A 76 8.83 21.10 14.85
CA PHE A 76 9.73 21.94 15.64
C PHE A 76 8.95 22.83 16.61
N ASN A 77 9.44 22.96 17.84
CA ASN A 77 8.89 23.90 18.83
C ASN A 77 9.34 25.35 18.54
N ASN A 78 10.51 25.53 17.93
CA ASN A 78 11.02 26.80 17.46
C ASN A 78 11.77 26.59 16.13
N VAL A 79 11.61 27.48 15.15
CA VAL A 79 12.19 27.35 13.80
C VAL A 79 13.37 28.32 13.68
N SER A 80 14.60 27.80 13.58
CA SER A 80 15.84 28.61 13.51
C SER A 80 16.44 28.73 12.10
N TYR A 81 15.77 28.22 11.06
CA TYR A 81 16.24 28.31 9.67
C TYR A 81 15.64 29.52 8.94
N PRO A 82 16.40 30.19 8.04
CA PRO A 82 15.91 31.35 7.30
C PRO A 82 14.78 30.95 6.34
N CYS A 83 13.60 31.52 6.57
CA CYS A 83 12.39 31.21 5.81
C CYS A 83 12.32 32.10 4.56
N LEU A 84 12.84 31.64 3.42
CA LEU A 84 12.59 32.30 2.13
C LEU A 84 11.35 31.69 1.47
N TYR A 85 10.29 32.49 1.38
CA TYR A 85 9.06 32.30 0.61
C TYR A 85 8.17 31.08 0.94
N GLY A 86 7.23 31.30 1.87
CA GLY A 86 5.81 31.01 1.62
C GLY A 86 5.39 29.57 1.27
N SER A 87 5.78 28.56 2.05
CA SER A 87 4.99 27.35 2.28
C SER A 87 5.50 26.66 3.55
N ARG A 88 4.61 26.43 4.51
CA ARG A 88 4.94 25.98 5.87
C ARG A 88 4.96 24.44 5.97
N ALA A 89 5.59 23.79 5.00
CA ALA A 89 5.87 22.36 4.97
C ALA A 89 7.08 22.10 4.06
N PHE A 90 8.24 21.83 4.65
CA PHE A 90 9.39 21.33 3.91
C PHE A 90 9.27 19.80 3.82
N VAL A 91 9.02 19.27 2.63
CA VAL A 91 9.18 17.85 2.33
C VAL A 91 10.65 17.65 1.98
N TYR A 92 11.42 17.04 2.88
CA TYR A 92 12.79 16.64 2.59
C TYR A 92 12.77 15.23 2.01
N ASP A 93 13.49 15.04 0.91
CA ASP A 93 13.79 13.72 0.36
C ASP A 93 14.86 13.07 1.25
N LEU A 94 14.61 11.83 1.69
CA LEU A 94 15.49 11.08 2.60
C LEU A 94 16.90 10.92 2.02
N GLU A 95 17.01 10.80 0.69
CA GLU A 95 18.28 10.63 -0.01
C GLU A 95 19.16 11.90 0.01
N LYS A 96 18.60 13.06 0.40
CA LYS A 96 19.30 14.35 0.44
C LYS A 96 19.65 14.84 1.85
N LEU A 97 19.30 14.08 2.89
CA LEU A 97 19.73 14.37 4.26
C LEU A 97 21.18 13.88 4.43
N SER A 98 22.13 14.82 4.49
CA SER A 98 23.52 14.51 4.84
C SER A 98 23.63 14.09 6.31
N ASP A 99 24.64 13.26 6.60
CA ASP A 99 24.86 12.56 7.88
C ASP A 99 24.85 13.46 9.13
N GLU A 100 25.13 14.76 9.02
CA GLU A 100 25.14 15.70 10.15
C GLU A 100 23.73 16.03 10.70
N PHE A 101 22.67 15.92 9.89
CA PHE A 101 21.30 16.24 10.31
C PHE A 101 20.52 15.03 10.83
N ALA A 102 21.10 13.83 10.71
CA ALA A 102 20.49 12.58 11.17
C ALA A 102 20.50 12.41 12.70
N ALA A 103 21.22 13.25 13.44
CA ALA A 103 21.48 13.06 14.85
C ALA A 103 20.26 13.26 15.79
N ASN A 104 19.12 13.76 15.30
CA ASN A 104 17.90 13.96 16.10
C ASN A 104 16.68 13.18 15.58
N PHE A 105 16.90 11.99 15.00
CA PHE A 105 15.80 11.08 14.65
C PHE A 105 15.21 10.42 15.90
N VAL A 106 14.08 10.94 16.39
CA VAL A 106 13.15 10.15 17.20
C VAL A 106 12.22 9.43 16.25
N MET A 107 12.46 8.13 16.07
CA MET A 107 11.50 7.20 15.47
C MET A 107 10.43 6.91 16.53
N LEU A 108 9.20 7.38 16.29
CA LEU A 108 7.99 6.84 16.90
C LEU A 108 7.22 6.08 15.83
#